data_AF-A0A6H2A2Q1-F1
#
_entry.id   AF-A0A6H2A2Q1-F1
#
_cell.length_a   1.000
_cell.length_b   1.000
_cell.length_c   1.000
_cell.angle_alpha   90.00
_cell.angle_beta   90.00
_cell.angle_gamma   90.00
#
_symmetry.space_group_name_H-M   'P 1'
#
loop_
_entity.id
_entity.type
_entity.pdbx_description
1 polymer ?
#
loop_
_entity_poly.entity_id
_entity_poly.type
_entity_poly.pdbx_seq_one_letter_code
_entity_poly.pdbx_strand_id
1 'polypeptide(L)' 'MRKFWELVKESVIIQGTITLAFVATTCYLWATGQPVPSELWTADSIVIGFFFGSKVQQTMK' A
#
# COMPACT_ATOMS: atom_id res chain seq x y z
N MET A 1 18.07 7.90 -12.27
CA MET A 1 16.91 8.71 -12.71
C MET A 1 15.98 8.00 -13.70
N ARG A 2 16.46 7.32 -14.76
CA ARG A 2 15.58 6.59 -15.71
C ARG A 2 14.68 5.52 -15.06
N LYS A 3 15.23 4.72 -14.14
CA LYS A 3 14.51 3.66 -13.42
C LYS A 3 13.34 4.18 -12.58
N PHE A 4 13.50 5.33 -11.91
CA PHE A 4 12.43 5.97 -11.12
C PHE A 4 11.24 6.38 -12.00
N TRP A 5 11.50 6.89 -13.21
CA TRP A 5 10.45 7.29 -14.15
C TRP A 5 9.74 6.08 -14.77
N GLU A 6 10.45 4.99 -15.06
CA GLU A 6 9.85 3.70 -15.43
C GLU A 6 8.97 3.13 -14.32
N LEU A 7 9.45 3.11 -13.07
CA LEU A 7 8.72 2.59 -11.91
C LEU A 7 7.49 3.44 -11.53
N VAL A 8 7.50 4.74 -11.80
CA VAL A 8 6.31 5.61 -11.73
C VAL A 8 5.33 5.28 -12.86
N LYS A 9 5.84 5.07 -14.08
CA LYS A 9 5.03 4.72 -15.27
C LYS A 9 4.42 3.30 -15.17
N GLU A 10 5.09 2.41 -14.45
CA GLU A 10 4.68 1.02 -14.17
C GLU A 10 3.78 0.92 -12.92
N SER A 11 3.37 2.05 -12.32
CA SER A 11 2.44 2.15 -11.17
C SER A 11 2.95 1.59 -9.82
N VAL A 12 4.16 1.01 -9.78
CA VAL A 12 4.73 0.37 -8.58
C VAL A 12 5.01 1.38 -7.47
N ILE A 13 5.53 2.58 -7.81
CA ILE A 13 5.81 3.61 -6.79
C ILE A 13 4.51 4.19 -6.24
N ILE A 14 3.54 4.47 -7.10
CA ILE A 14 2.24 5.02 -6.70
C ILE A 14 1.52 4.02 -5.78
N GLN A 15 1.50 2.75 -6.15
CA GLN A 15 0.93 1.68 -5.32
C GLN A 15 1.65 1.57 -3.97
N GLY A 16 2.98 1.64 -3.95
CA GLY A 16 3.77 1.61 -2.71
C GLY A 16 3.49 2.81 -1.81
N THR A 17 3.41 4.02 -2.36
CA THR A 17 3.11 5.25 -1.59
C THR A 17 1.69 5.22 -1.01
N ILE A 18 0.69 4.76 -1.77
CA ILE A 18 -0.68 4.62 -1.28
C ILE A 18 -0.76 3.56 -0.17
N THR A 19 -0.07 2.44 -0.33
CA THR A 19 0.03 1.38 0.70
C THR A 19 0.64 1.91 1.97
N LEU A 20 1.76 2.63 1.87
CA LEU A 20 2.41 3.22 3.02
C LEU A 20 1.51 4.24 3.73
N ALA A 21 0.78 5.06 2.98
CA ALA A 21 -0.14 6.05 3.53
C ALA A 21 -1.30 5.41 4.30
N PHE A 22 -1.96 4.39 3.72
CA PHE A 22 -3.06 3.68 4.38
C PHE A 22 -2.61 2.99 5.66
N VAL A 23 -1.51 2.25 5.60
CA VAL A 23 -0.96 1.54 6.78
C VAL A 23 -0.55 2.55 7.86
N ALA A 24 0.06 3.67 7.49
CA ALA A 24 0.44 4.72 8.44
C ALA A 24 -0.79 5.37 9.09
N THR A 25 -1.85 5.64 8.31
CA THR A 25 -3.12 6.16 8.82
C THR A 25 -3.78 5.16 9.78
N THR A 26 -3.87 3.89 9.41
CA THR A 26 -4.41 2.82 10.27
C THR A 26 -3.62 2.69 11.58
N CYS A 27 -2.29 2.72 11.50
CA CYS A 27 -1.41 2.66 12.68
C CYS A 27 -1.57 3.90 13.59
N TYR A 28 -1.74 5.08 13.00
CA TYR A 28 -1.99 6.31 13.74
C TYR A 28 -3.35 6.29 14.47
N LEU A 29 -4.43 5.87 13.78
CA LEU A 29 -5.75 5.72 14.40
C LEU A 29 -5.72 4.68 15.54
N TRP A 30 -4.99 3.58 15.34
CA TRP A 30 -4.82 2.56 16.36
C TRP A 30 -4.04 3.08 17.59
N ALA A 31 -2.95 3.82 17.36
CA ALA A 31 -2.14 4.42 18.43
C ALA A 31 -2.88 5.53 19.20
N THR A 32 -3.78 6.26 18.53
CA THR A 32 -4.61 7.31 19.16
C THR A 32 -5.87 6.75 19.84
N GLY A 33 -6.10 5.43 19.78
CA GLY A 33 -7.25 4.78 20.39
C GLY A 33 -8.58 5.14 19.74
N GLN A 34 -8.55 5.74 18.54
CA GLN A 34 -9.75 6.02 17.79
C GLN A 34 -10.30 4.74 17.15
N PRO A 35 -11.63 4.59 17.07
CA PRO A 35 -12.23 3.46 16.39
C PRO A 35 -11.84 3.51 14.91
N VAL A 36 -11.09 2.51 14.45
CA VAL A 36 -10.77 2.34 13.03
C VAL A 36 -12.06 1.91 12.32
N PRO A 37 -12.57 2.70 11.35
CA PRO A 37 -13.74 2.33 10.56
C PRO A 37 -13.52 0.99 9.84
N SER A 38 -14.58 0.19 9.72
CA SER A 38 -14.52 -1.11 9.02
C SER A 38 -14.10 -0.99 7.56
N GLU A 39 -14.44 0.14 6.93
CA GLU A 39 -14.07 0.46 5.55
C GLU A 39 -12.56 0.65 5.42
N LEU A 40 -11.93 1.27 6.43
CA LEU A 40 -10.47 1.46 6.48
C LEU A 40 -9.75 0.12 6.61
N TRP A 41 -10.25 -0.79 7.46
CA TRP A 41 -9.69 -2.14 7.58
C TRP A 41 -9.81 -2.95 6.28
N THR A 42 -10.94 -2.80 5.59
CA THR A 42 -11.17 -3.43 4.28
C THR A 42 -10.22 -2.84 3.22
N ALA A 43 -10.04 -1.52 3.21
CA ALA A 43 -9.10 -0.87 2.29
C ALA A 43 -7.65 -1.28 2.57
N ASP A 44 -7.23 -1.32 3.84
CA ASP A 44 -5.88 -1.69 4.25
C ASP A 44 -5.54 -3.13 3.81
N SER A 45 -6.46 -4.06 4.02
CA SER A 45 -6.30 -5.47 3.58
C SER A 45 -6.23 -5.61 2.05
N ILE A 46 -7.04 -4.86 1.29
CA ILE A 46 -6.95 -4.82 -0.18
C ILE A 46 -5.59 -4.30 -0.62
N VAL A 47 -5.14 -3.20 -0.03
CA VAL A 47 -3.92 -2.50 -0.43
C VAL A 47 -2.67 -3.31 -0.08
N ILE A 48 -2.64 -3.95 1.10
CA ILE A 48 -1.62 -4.92 1.50
C ILE A 48 -1.62 -6.12 0.54
N GLY A 49 -2.80 -6.69 0.26
CA GLY A 49 -2.94 -7.82 -0.67
C GLY A 49 -2.45 -7.50 -2.07
N PHE A 50 -2.78 -6.31 -2.60
CA PHE A 50 -2.30 -5.83 -3.88
C PHE A 50 -0.78 -5.64 -3.89
N PHE A 51 -0.21 -5.06 -2.82
CA PHE A 51 1.22 -4.80 -2.71
C PHE A 51 2.03 -6.09 -2.61
N PHE A 52 1.62 -7.02 -1.76
CA PHE A 52 2.29 -8.32 -1.66
C PHE A 52 2.06 -9.18 -2.91
N GLY A 53 0.85 -9.17 -3.47
CA GLY A 53 0.54 -9.87 -4.72
C GLY A 53 1.40 -9.39 -5.88
N SER A 54 1.56 -8.08 -6.06
CA SER A 54 2.40 -7.52 -7.11
C SER A 54 3.88 -7.85 -6.92
N LYS A 55 4.38 -7.87 -5.67
CA LYS A 55 5.76 -8.27 -5.36
C LYS A 55 6.02 -9.74 -5.66
N VAL A 56 5.11 -10.61 -5.24
CA VAL A 56 5.18 -12.06 -5.51
C VAL A 56 5.15 -12.32 -7.02
N GLN A 57 4.31 -11.62 -7.77
CA GLN A 57 4.22 -11.74 -9.23
C GLN A 57 5.46 -11.18 -9.95
N GLN A 58 6.09 -10.13 -9.43
CA GLN A 58 7.37 -9.62 -9.94
C GLN A 58 8.53 -10.59 -9.68
N THR A 59 8.53 -11.31 -8.56
CA THR A 59 9.56 -12.33 -8.24
C THR A 59 9.40 -13.60 -9.07
N MET A 60 8.18 -13.94 -9.51
CA MET A 60 7.92 -15.11 -10.36
C MET A 60 8.18 -14.88 -11.86
N LYS A 61 8.64 -13.68 -12.26
CA LYS A 61 8.94 -13.30 -13.65
C LYS A 61 10.45 -13.27 -13.88
#